data_AF-A0AA41X2I9-F1
#
_entry.id   AF-A0AA41X2I9-F1
#
_cell.length_a   1.000
_cell.length_b   1.000
_cell.length_c   1.000
_cell.angle_alpha   90.00
_cell.angle_beta   90.00
_cell.angle_gamma   90.00
#
_symmetry.space_group_name_H-M   'P 1'
#
loop_
_entity.id
_entity.type
_entity.pdbx_description
1 polymer ?
#
loop_
_entity_poly.entity_id
_entity_poly.type
_entity_poly.pdbx_seq_one_letter_code
_entity_poly.pdbx_strand_id
1 'polypeptide(L)' 'PRHRCHSDHGVFSQIFDKMDFHLVMWWIEEGRLPTAEEARLRLSLLQECGPTASAFTFAKMFPAPAAS' A
#
# COMPACT_ATOMS: atom_id res chain seq x y z
N PRO A 1 -8.02 -22.21 -49.39
CA PRO A 1 -7.89 -20.83 -48.86
C PRO A 1 -7.95 -20.81 -47.33
N ARG A 2 -6.79 -20.91 -46.66
CA ARG A 2 -6.69 -20.91 -45.20
C ARG A 2 -6.78 -19.46 -44.70
N HIS A 3 -7.95 -19.05 -44.24
CA HIS A 3 -8.07 -17.77 -43.53
C HIS A 3 -7.42 -17.92 -42.16
N ARG A 4 -6.26 -17.30 -42.01
CA ARG A 4 -5.53 -17.16 -40.75
C ARG A 4 -6.21 -16.04 -39.97
N CYS A 5 -7.19 -16.36 -39.13
CA CYS A 5 -7.64 -15.42 -38.10
C CYS A 5 -6.51 -15.31 -37.08
N HIS A 6 -5.91 -14.12 -36.98
CA HIS A 6 -5.06 -13.76 -35.85
C HIS A 6 -5.93 -13.81 -34.59
N SER A 7 -5.59 -14.70 -33.66
CA SER A 7 -6.15 -14.63 -32.32
C SER A 7 -5.51 -13.43 -31.64
N ASP A 8 -6.25 -12.32 -31.58
CA ASP A 8 -5.92 -11.21 -30.69
C ASP A 8 -5.93 -11.74 -29.25
N HIS A 9 -4.75 -11.86 -28.66
CA HIS A 9 -4.59 -12.10 -27.24
C HIS A 9 -4.96 -10.82 -26.48
N GLY A 10 -6.25 -10.55 -26.36
CA GLY A 10 -6.78 -9.47 -25.53
C GLY A 10 -6.45 -9.74 -24.07
N VAL A 11 -5.50 -8.98 -23.51
CA VAL A 11 -5.26 -8.91 -22.07
C VAL A 11 -6.47 -8.22 -21.43
N PHE A 12 -7.44 -9.02 -20.99
CA PHE A 12 -8.55 -8.53 -20.15
C PHE A 12 -8.04 -8.30 -18.73
N SER A 13 -7.33 -7.20 -18.51
CA SER A 13 -7.10 -6.70 -17.15
C SER A 13 -8.16 -5.64 -16.88
N GLN A 14 -9.32 -6.08 -16.41
CA GLN A 14 -10.32 -5.21 -15.81
C GLN A 14 -9.70 -4.65 -14.52
N ILE A 15 -9.01 -3.53 -14.66
CA ILE A 15 -8.34 -2.85 -13.55
C ILE A 15 -9.41 -2.14 -12.74
N PHE A 16 -9.56 -2.63 -11.52
CA PHE A 16 -10.40 -2.03 -10.49
C PHE A 16 -9.73 -0.74 -9.98
N ASP A 17 -10.53 0.29 -9.71
CA ASP A 17 -10.09 1.48 -8.99
C ASP A 17 -9.44 1.10 -7.67
N LYS A 18 -8.32 1.76 -7.35
CA LYS A 18 -7.56 1.52 -6.12
C LYS A 18 -8.44 1.90 -4.93
N MET A 19 -8.80 0.93 -4.09
CA MET A 19 -9.45 1.25 -2.82
C MET A 19 -8.50 2.08 -1.95
N ASP A 20 -9.01 3.15 -1.36
CA ASP A 20 -8.28 3.95 -0.41
C ASP A 20 -7.97 3.17 0.87
N PHE A 21 -6.78 3.40 1.43
CA PHE A 21 -6.46 2.89 2.75
C PHE A 21 -7.18 3.73 3.81
N HIS A 22 -7.78 3.06 4.80
CA HIS A 22 -8.47 3.69 5.94
C HIS A 22 -7.81 3.40 7.29
N LEU A 23 -6.81 2.52 7.31
CA LEU A 23 -6.05 2.13 8.50
C LEU A 23 -4.57 2.18 8.16
N VAL A 24 -3.78 2.78 9.04
CA VAL A 24 -2.33 2.85 8.93
C VAL A 24 -1.68 2.42 10.23
N MET A 25 -0.56 1.73 10.12
CA MET A 25 0.25 1.25 11.22
C MET A 25 1.71 1.64 10.97
N TRP A 26 2.42 1.95 12.05
CA TRP A 26 3.85 2.26 12.03
C TRP A 26 4.44 2.00 13.41
N TRP A 27 5.75 1.78 13.45
CA TRP A 27 6.47 1.63 14.71
C TRP A 27 6.70 3.00 15.36
N ILE A 28 6.49 3.06 16.67
CA ILE A 28 6.75 4.23 17.51
C ILE A 28 7.82 3.87 18.53
N GLU A 29 8.53 4.89 19.00
CA GLU A 29 9.47 4.75 20.11
C GLU A 29 8.74 4.41 21.41
N GLU A 30 9.38 3.61 22.25
CA GLU A 30 8.83 3.26 23.56
C GLU A 30 8.61 4.51 24.41
N GLY A 31 7.47 4.57 25.10
CA GLY A 31 7.11 5.73 25.95
C GLY A 31 6.61 6.95 25.18
N ARG A 32 6.64 6.96 23.84
CA ARG A 32 6.08 8.05 23.03
C ARG A 32 4.67 7.72 22.56
N LEU A 33 3.71 8.60 22.85
CA LEU A 33 2.38 8.52 22.24
C LEU A 33 2.34 9.37 20.96
N PRO A 34 1.90 8.82 19.82
CA PRO A 34 1.73 9.60 18.60
C PRO A 34 0.54 10.56 18.72
N THR A 35 0.55 11.61 17.90
CA THR A 35 -0.57 12.54 17.78
C THR A 35 -1.51 12.14 16.64
N ALA A 36 -2.73 12.67 16.67
CA ALA A 36 -3.68 12.48 15.57
C ALA A 36 -3.18 13.07 14.24
N GLU A 37 -2.45 14.20 14.28
CA GLU A 37 -1.84 14.77 13.08
C GLU A 37 -0.78 13.83 12.48
N GLU A 38 0.05 13.21 13.32
CA GLU A 38 1.03 12.23 12.85
C GLU A 38 0.33 11.05 12.16
N ALA A 39 -0.77 10.55 12.74
CA ALA A 39 -1.56 9.48 12.13
C ALA A 39 -2.10 9.86 10.73
N ARG A 40 -2.58 11.11 10.56
CA ARG A 40 -3.04 11.60 9.25
C ARG A 40 -1.91 11.65 8.23
N LEU A 41 -0.74 12.15 8.62
CA LEU A 41 0.43 12.20 7.75
C LEU A 41 0.86 10.79 7.31
N ARG A 42 0.85 9.81 8.23
CA ARG A 42 1.14 8.42 7.87
C ARG A 42 0.10 7.83 6.93
N LEU A 43 -1.18 8.14 7.12
CA LEU A 43 -2.25 7.66 6.25
C LEU A 43 -2.12 8.23 4.83
N SER A 44 -1.82 9.54 4.70
CA SER A 44 -1.54 10.16 3.40
C SER A 44 -0.35 9.51 2.71
N LEU A 45 0.74 9.25 3.45
CA LEU A 45 1.91 8.55 2.90
C LEU A 45 1.55 7.15 2.38
N LEU A 46 0.69 6.42 3.09
CA LEU A 46 0.23 5.10 2.67
C LEU A 46 -0.65 5.16 1.42
N GLN A 47 -1.51 6.17 1.29
CA GLN A 47 -2.35 6.38 0.10
C GLN A 47 -1.52 6.75 -1.13
N GLU A 48 -0.53 7.63 -0.97
CA GLU A 48 0.32 8.12 -2.05
C GLU A 48 1.37 7.09 -2.51
N CYS A 49 2.08 6.48 -1.56
CA CYS A 49 3.22 5.60 -1.84
C CYS A 49 2.90 4.10 -1.73
N GLY A 50 1.74 3.73 -1.18
CA GLY A 50 1.48 2.36 -0.75
C GLY A 50 2.26 1.98 0.52
N PRO A 51 2.25 0.68 0.90
CA PRO A 51 2.86 0.25 2.16
C PRO A 51 4.39 0.41 2.18
N THR A 52 4.88 1.13 3.18
CA THR A 52 6.30 1.38 3.49
C THR A 52 6.60 1.12 4.97
N ALA A 53 7.87 1.03 5.38
CA ALA A 53 8.23 0.88 6.79
C ALA A 53 7.70 2.01 7.69
N SER A 54 7.51 3.21 7.11
CA SER A 54 6.96 4.37 7.81
C SER A 54 5.42 4.38 7.85
N ALA A 55 4.74 3.64 6.99
CA ALA A 55 3.28 3.60 6.95
C ALA A 55 2.81 2.32 6.24
N PHE A 56 2.22 1.39 6.98
CA PHE A 56 1.84 0.08 6.47
C PHE A 56 0.52 -0.43 7.03
N THR A 57 0.07 -1.59 6.54
CA THR A 57 -1.16 -2.26 6.99
C THR A 57 -0.84 -3.69 7.41
N PHE A 58 -1.81 -4.39 8.00
CA PHE A 58 -1.68 -5.81 8.31
C PHE A 58 -1.42 -6.69 7.07
N ALA A 59 -1.84 -6.26 5.87
CA ALA A 59 -1.60 -7.01 4.64
C ALA A 59 -0.11 -7.06 4.25
N LYS A 60 0.68 -6.05 4.66
CA LYS A 60 2.12 -5.99 4.43
C LYS A 60 2.81 -5.33 5.62
N MET A 61 3.30 -6.15 6.54
CA MET A 61 4.03 -5.68 7.72
C MET A 61 5.51 -5.43 7.41
N PHE A 62 6.10 -4.52 8.18
CA PHE A 62 7.53 -4.23 8.17
C PHE A 62 8.11 -4.50 9.57
N PRO A 63 9.35 -5.00 9.68
CA PRO A 63 9.99 -5.18 10.98
C PRO A 63 10.16 -3.84 11.69
N ALA A 64 10.18 -3.87 13.03
CA ALA A 64 10.55 -2.70 13.81
C ALA A 64 11.99 -2.29 13.46
N PRO A 65 12.31 -0.98 13.44
CA PRO A 65 13.68 -0.53 13.34
C PRO A 65 14.52 -1.18 14.44
N ALA A 66 15.75 -1.59 14.13
CA ALA A 66 16.68 -2.01 15.18
C ALA A 66 16.87 -0.83 16.15
N ALA A 67 16.75 -1.10 17.46
CA ALA A 67 17.15 -0.12 18.46
C ALA A 67 18.66 0.12 18.29
N SER A 68 19.02 1.36 17.94
CA SER A 68 20.42 1.81 17.91
C SER A 68 20.97 2.00 19.32
#